data_AF-A9WC43-F1
#
_entry.id   AF-A9WC43-F1
#
_cell.length_a   1.000
_cell.length_b   1.000
_cell.length_c   1.000
_cell.angle_alpha   90.00
_cell.angle_beta   90.00
_cell.angle_gamma   90.00
#
_symmetry.space_group_name_H-M   'P 1'
#
loop_
_entity.id
_entity.type
_entity.pdbx_description
1 polymer ?
#
loop_
_entity_poly.entity_id
_entity_poly.type
_entity_poly.pdbx_seq_one_letter_code
_entity_poly.pdbx_strand_id
1 'polypeptide(L)'
;MLITLLNIVAPIAMTIFVVGVGLRLGRFVMALLTKRRFRGISPTFESPPPRLGFWQSLAAVLFGPYQHFYRRANPVWGRGYLAYHVAIITEVIGYSISALIVFGNILLGRPIPDVALHLEHSFNYTPANLLAIIFGNGEELQSRFLFGDFAPYFVGITWVAVIFAVIGNLHLMTVLLRRWSGAVVSDIDPPAHRIRTPGRRPFDRVLIRTIIFCIIWTELLARLQLVPGIVYVHSLLGLALFTLLPFTYLFHMVYNFLAVFYATRRRMARTIA
;
A
#
# COMPACT_ATOMS: atom_id res chain seq x y z
N MET A 1 22.69 -16.37 7.09
CA MET A 1 22.73 -14.99 7.66
C MET A 1 21.38 -14.28 7.60
N LEU A 2 20.73 -14.16 6.43
CA LEU A 2 19.42 -13.47 6.30
C LEU A 2 18.30 -14.11 7.12
N ILE A 3 18.19 -15.44 7.14
CA ILE A 3 17.21 -16.18 7.96
C ILE A 3 17.38 -15.85 9.45
N THR A 4 18.62 -15.92 9.95
CA THR A 4 18.95 -15.56 11.34
C THR A 4 18.57 -14.11 11.65
N LEU A 5 18.91 -13.17 10.76
CA LEU A 5 18.55 -11.76 10.91
C LEU A 5 17.04 -11.55 10.98
N LEU A 6 16.28 -12.17 10.07
CA LEU A 6 14.81 -12.10 10.06
C LEU A 6 14.19 -12.66 11.33
N ASN A 7 14.70 -13.79 11.84
CA ASN A 7 14.21 -14.39 13.09
C ASN A 7 14.40 -13.45 14.30
N ILE A 8 15.46 -12.63 14.30
CA ILE A 8 15.73 -11.64 15.36
C ILE A 8 14.88 -10.38 15.15
N VAL A 9 14.85 -9.85 13.93
CA VAL A 9 14.26 -8.53 13.64
C VAL A 9 12.73 -8.58 13.53
N ALA A 10 12.14 -9.68 13.05
CA ALA A 10 10.70 -9.83 12.89
C ALA A 10 9.90 -9.52 14.18
N PRO A 11 10.20 -10.11 15.36
CA PRO A 11 9.46 -9.80 16.58
C PRO A 11 9.61 -8.33 17.02
N ILE A 12 10.80 -7.74 16.81
CA ILE A 12 11.05 -6.32 17.11
C ILE A 12 10.20 -5.42 16.20
N ALA A 13 10.23 -5.69 14.89
CA ALA A 13 9.44 -4.97 13.89
C ALA A 13 7.94 -5.06 14.17
N MET A 14 7.44 -6.24 14.53
CA MET A 14 6.04 -6.44 14.91
C MET A 14 5.66 -5.65 16.17
N THR A 15 6.54 -5.63 17.16
CA THR A 15 6.32 -4.84 18.40
C THR A 15 6.23 -3.34 18.07
N ILE A 16 7.18 -2.82 17.29
CA ILE A 16 7.18 -1.41 16.86
C ILE A 16 5.91 -1.08 16.08
N PHE A 17 5.50 -1.95 15.16
CA PHE A 17 4.28 -1.78 14.37
C PHE A 17 3.04 -1.71 15.26
N VAL A 18 2.84 -2.70 16.16
CA VAL A 18 1.67 -2.77 17.04
C VAL A 18 1.59 -1.54 17.96
N VAL A 19 2.72 -1.16 18.58
CA VAL A 19 2.77 0.04 19.44
C VAL A 19 2.49 1.31 18.63
N GLY A 20 3.12 1.47 17.47
CA GLY A 20 2.94 2.65 16.61
C GLY A 20 1.50 2.80 16.11
N VAL A 21 0.88 1.70 15.66
CA VAL A 21 -0.52 1.67 15.24
C VAL A 21 -1.44 1.98 16.43
N GLY A 22 -1.21 1.33 17.58
CA GLY A 22 -1.96 1.57 18.81
C GLY A 22 -1.94 3.03 19.26
N LEU A 23 -0.76 3.67 19.23
CA LEU A 23 -0.62 5.09 19.57
C LEU A 23 -1.36 6.01 18.60
N ARG A 24 -1.27 5.76 17.28
CA ARG A 24 -2.00 6.57 16.29
C ARG A 24 -3.51 6.39 16.38
N LEU A 25 -3.99 5.15 16.48
CA LEU A 25 -5.41 4.86 16.62
C LEU A 25 -5.94 5.41 17.94
N GLY A 26 -5.19 5.29 19.03
CA GLY A 26 -5.54 5.89 20.33
C GLY A 26 -5.69 7.41 20.24
N ARG A 27 -4.74 8.11 19.61
CA ARG A 27 -4.87 9.57 19.35
C ARG A 27 -6.08 9.91 18.49
N PHE A 28 -6.38 9.09 17.48
CA PHE A 28 -7.55 9.28 16.63
C PHE A 28 -8.86 9.08 17.40
N VAL A 29 -8.98 8.02 18.19
CA VAL A 29 -10.14 7.76 19.06
C VAL A 29 -10.32 8.91 20.05
N MET A 30 -9.24 9.36 20.70
CA MET A 30 -9.29 10.52 21.59
C MET A 30 -9.76 11.78 20.88
N ALA A 31 -9.33 12.02 19.64
CA ALA A 31 -9.78 13.15 18.83
C ALA A 31 -11.28 13.06 18.48
N LEU A 32 -11.79 11.85 18.19
CA LEU A 32 -13.22 11.62 17.97
C LEU A 32 -14.05 11.87 19.22
N LEU A 33 -13.56 11.44 20.40
CA LEU A 33 -14.25 11.62 21.67
C LEU A 33 -14.25 13.08 22.14
N THR A 34 -13.15 13.82 21.89
CA THR A 34 -12.97 15.19 22.39
C THR A 34 -13.50 16.27 21.44
N LYS A 35 -13.48 16.07 20.11
CA LYS A 35 -13.95 17.09 19.16
C LYS A 35 -15.45 16.96 18.87
N ARG A 36 -16.25 17.79 19.56
CA ARG A 36 -17.66 18.03 19.25
C ARG A 36 -17.82 18.86 17.95
N ARG A 37 -18.45 18.25 16.95
CA ARG A 37 -19.06 18.83 15.73
C ARG A 37 -18.09 19.27 14.61
N PHE A 38 -18.23 18.64 13.45
CA PHE A 38 -17.83 19.23 12.17
C PHE A 38 -18.72 20.46 11.93
N ARG A 39 -18.16 21.67 12.05
CA ARG A 39 -18.85 22.88 11.59
C ARG A 39 -18.85 22.88 10.05
N GLY A 40 -20.04 23.08 9.49
CA GLY A 40 -20.26 23.19 8.06
C GLY A 40 -19.58 24.40 7.44
N ILE A 41 -19.55 24.37 6.10
CA ILE A 41 -19.08 25.37 5.13
C ILE A 41 -17.75 26.05 5.53
N SER A 42 -16.66 25.73 4.82
CA SER A 42 -15.42 26.50 4.95
C SER A 42 -15.73 27.96 4.60
N PRO A 43 -15.40 28.93 5.47
CA PRO A 43 -15.78 30.34 5.32
C PRO A 43 -15.17 31.03 4.08
N THR A 44 -14.30 30.34 3.36
CA THR A 44 -13.58 30.80 2.17
C THR A 44 -14.29 30.53 0.85
N PHE A 45 -15.47 29.89 0.83
CA PHE A 45 -16.18 29.62 -0.43
C PHE A 45 -17.29 30.64 -0.69
N GLU A 46 -17.27 31.22 -1.89
CA GLU A 46 -18.29 32.15 -2.40
C GLU A 46 -19.68 31.48 -2.53
N SER A 47 -19.75 30.16 -2.68
CA SER A 47 -21.01 29.41 -2.72
C SER A 47 -20.84 27.96 -2.26
N PRO A 48 -21.77 27.41 -1.45
CA PRO A 48 -21.70 26.03 -1.03
C PRO A 48 -21.99 25.08 -2.20
N PRO A 49 -21.20 24.01 -2.40
CA PRO A 49 -21.40 23.06 -3.48
C PRO A 49 -22.81 22.43 -3.45
N PRO A 50 -23.31 21.93 -4.59
CA PRO A 50 -24.62 21.31 -4.66
C PRO A 50 -24.72 20.12 -3.71
N ARG A 51 -25.93 19.86 -3.17
CA ARG A 51 -26.19 18.63 -2.42
C ARG A 51 -26.10 17.45 -3.38
N LEU A 52 -25.31 16.46 -3.01
CA LEU A 52 -25.14 15.22 -3.77
C LEU A 52 -25.74 14.07 -2.97
N GLY A 53 -26.32 13.09 -3.68
CA GLY A 53 -26.72 11.81 -3.08
C GLY A 53 -25.51 11.02 -2.56
N PHE A 54 -25.75 9.93 -1.82
CA PHE A 54 -24.68 9.09 -1.26
C PHE A 54 -23.71 8.58 -2.33
N TRP A 55 -24.22 7.93 -3.38
CA TRP A 55 -23.40 7.37 -4.45
C TRP A 55 -22.63 8.42 -5.25
N GLN A 56 -23.27 9.57 -5.53
CA GLN A 56 -22.61 10.70 -6.19
C GLN A 56 -21.51 11.31 -5.32
N SER A 57 -21.76 11.44 -4.01
CA SER A 57 -20.77 11.92 -3.04
C SER A 57 -19.60 10.95 -2.92
N LEU A 58 -19.87 9.65 -2.88
CA LEU A 58 -18.84 8.61 -2.85
C LEU A 58 -18.00 8.64 -4.11
N ALA A 59 -18.63 8.68 -5.29
CA ALA A 59 -17.93 8.81 -6.56
C ALA A 59 -17.08 10.09 -6.63
N ALA A 60 -17.61 11.23 -6.16
CA ALA A 60 -16.87 12.49 -6.11
C ALA A 60 -15.64 12.42 -5.19
N VAL A 61 -15.73 11.72 -4.06
CA VAL A 61 -14.62 11.54 -3.12
C VAL A 61 -13.56 10.59 -3.69
N LEU A 62 -13.98 9.48 -4.30
CA LEU A 62 -13.06 8.46 -4.83
C LEU A 62 -12.37 8.89 -6.13
N PHE A 63 -13.13 9.49 -7.05
CA PHE A 63 -12.66 9.75 -8.41
C PHE A 63 -12.41 11.24 -8.69
N GLY A 64 -13.06 12.15 -7.96
CA GLY A 64 -12.96 13.58 -8.20
C GLY A 64 -11.53 14.12 -8.15
N PRO A 65 -10.74 13.86 -7.08
CA PRO A 65 -9.35 14.31 -7.01
C PRO A 65 -8.51 13.82 -8.19
N TYR A 66 -8.73 12.57 -8.61
CA TYR A 66 -8.02 11.99 -9.74
C TYR A 66 -8.37 12.67 -11.08
N GLN A 67 -9.68 12.78 -11.36
CA GLN A 67 -10.21 13.27 -12.63
C GLN A 67 -9.95 14.77 -12.84
N HIS A 68 -10.05 15.56 -11.77
CA HIS A 68 -9.95 17.02 -11.87
C HIS A 68 -8.54 17.53 -11.67
N PHE A 69 -7.75 16.96 -10.76
CA PHE A 69 -6.45 17.51 -10.39
C PHE A 69 -5.31 16.61 -10.82
N TYR A 70 -5.29 15.37 -10.35
CA TYR A 70 -4.09 14.56 -10.47
C TYR A 70 -3.71 14.18 -11.91
N ARG A 71 -4.68 13.75 -12.72
CA ARG A 71 -4.41 13.40 -14.13
C ARG A 71 -4.02 14.64 -14.96
N ARG A 72 -4.54 15.82 -14.60
CA ARG A 72 -4.37 17.05 -15.39
C ARG A 72 -3.18 17.89 -14.96
N ALA A 73 -2.93 18.02 -13.66
CA ALA A 73 -1.82 18.82 -13.13
C ALA A 73 -0.46 18.15 -13.36
N ASN A 74 -0.40 16.82 -13.24
CA ASN A 74 0.79 16.03 -13.48
C ASN A 74 0.43 14.63 -14.01
N PRO A 75 0.28 14.47 -15.34
CA PRO A 75 -0.14 13.21 -15.95
C PRO A 75 0.77 12.02 -15.63
N VAL A 76 2.08 12.26 -15.48
CA VAL A 76 3.06 11.23 -15.11
C VAL A 76 2.76 10.72 -13.70
N TRP A 77 2.53 11.64 -12.75
CA TRP A 77 2.11 11.28 -11.40
C TRP A 77 0.76 10.57 -11.39
N GLY A 78 -0.23 11.07 -12.14
CA GLY A 78 -1.57 10.47 -12.20
C GLY A 78 -1.55 9.03 -12.72
N ARG A 79 -0.84 8.76 -13.83
CA ARG A 79 -0.67 7.39 -14.35
C ARG A 79 0.07 6.50 -13.36
N GLY A 80 1.18 7.02 -12.81
CA GLY A 80 1.98 6.30 -11.83
C GLY A 80 1.16 5.92 -10.59
N TYR A 81 0.37 6.87 -10.08
CA TYR A 81 -0.52 6.68 -8.94
C TYR A 81 -1.54 5.57 -9.21
N LEU A 82 -2.25 5.62 -10.33
CA LEU A 82 -3.29 4.63 -10.64
C LEU A 82 -2.69 3.22 -10.76
N ALA A 83 -1.64 3.07 -11.58
CA ALA A 83 -0.96 1.79 -11.79
C ALA A 83 -0.41 1.23 -10.47
N TYR A 84 0.27 2.07 -9.68
CA TYR A 84 0.80 1.68 -8.38
C TYR A 84 -0.27 1.22 -7.40
N HIS A 85 -1.44 1.88 -7.36
CA HIS A 85 -2.51 1.50 -6.44
C HIS A 85 -3.19 0.18 -6.83
N VAL A 86 -3.41 -0.06 -8.14
CA VAL A 86 -3.92 -1.35 -8.62
C VAL A 86 -2.97 -2.48 -8.19
N ALA A 87 -1.67 -2.28 -8.37
CA ALA A 87 -0.67 -3.27 -7.99
C ALA A 87 -0.62 -3.51 -6.47
N ILE A 88 -0.42 -2.44 -5.69
CA ILE A 88 -0.22 -2.58 -4.24
C ILE A 88 -1.46 -3.14 -3.55
N ILE A 89 -2.68 -2.80 -4.00
CA ILE A 89 -3.92 -3.34 -3.45
C ILE A 89 -3.98 -4.85 -3.71
N THR A 90 -3.68 -5.28 -4.94
CA THR A 90 -3.69 -6.70 -5.30
C THR A 90 -2.67 -7.48 -4.48
N GLU A 91 -1.42 -7.01 -4.38
CA GLU A 91 -0.38 -7.68 -3.60
C GLU A 91 -0.68 -7.71 -2.10
N VAL A 92 -1.15 -6.59 -1.51
CA VAL A 92 -1.50 -6.54 -0.09
C VAL A 92 -2.65 -7.48 0.24
N ILE A 93 -3.66 -7.61 -0.64
CA ILE A 93 -4.73 -8.60 -0.48
C ILE A 93 -4.14 -10.01 -0.53
N GLY A 94 -3.27 -10.29 -1.50
CA GLY A 94 -2.54 -11.57 -1.59
C GLY A 94 -1.82 -11.91 -0.31
N TYR A 95 -0.95 -11.02 0.18
CA TYR A 95 -0.21 -11.22 1.44
C TYR A 95 -1.13 -11.37 2.67
N SER A 96 -2.24 -10.63 2.71
CA SER A 96 -3.21 -10.73 3.81
C SER A 96 -3.89 -12.09 3.84
N ILE A 97 -4.34 -12.58 2.67
CA ILE A 97 -4.93 -13.92 2.54
C ILE A 97 -3.89 -14.98 2.88
N SER A 98 -2.66 -14.86 2.35
CA SER A 98 -1.55 -15.78 2.66
C SER A 98 -1.30 -15.88 4.17
N ALA A 99 -1.25 -14.73 4.86
CA ALA A 99 -1.09 -14.69 6.30
C ALA A 99 -2.23 -15.42 7.03
N LEU A 100 -3.49 -15.17 6.66
CA LEU A 100 -4.64 -15.85 7.26
C LEU A 100 -4.58 -17.38 7.08
N ILE A 101 -4.18 -17.85 5.90
CA ILE A 101 -4.04 -19.30 5.62
C ILE A 101 -2.92 -19.90 6.44
N VAL A 102 -1.75 -19.24 6.52
CA VAL A 102 -0.62 -19.69 7.34
C VAL A 102 -1.02 -19.76 8.82
N PHE A 103 -1.65 -18.70 9.36
CA PHE A 103 -2.13 -18.70 10.75
C PHE A 103 -3.17 -19.79 11.01
N GLY A 104 -4.11 -20.01 10.08
CA GLY A 104 -5.07 -21.09 10.17
C GLY A 104 -4.42 -22.47 10.25
N ASN A 105 -3.39 -22.72 9.45
CA ASN A 105 -2.66 -23.99 9.50
C ASN A 105 -1.91 -24.18 10.83
N ILE A 106 -1.27 -23.12 11.34
CA ILE A 106 -0.60 -23.15 12.65
C ILE A 106 -1.60 -23.49 13.76
N LEU A 107 -2.76 -22.81 13.79
CA LEU A 107 -3.79 -23.04 14.80
C LEU A 107 -4.38 -24.45 14.76
N LEU A 108 -4.44 -25.06 13.58
CA LEU A 108 -4.93 -26.42 13.38
C LEU A 108 -3.84 -27.49 13.51
N GLY A 109 -2.60 -27.12 13.85
CA GLY A 109 -1.47 -28.06 13.97
C GLY A 109 -1.09 -28.72 12.65
N ARG A 110 -1.36 -28.08 11.51
CA ARG A 110 -1.07 -28.60 10.18
C ARG A 110 0.37 -28.25 9.75
N PRO A 111 0.99 -29.10 8.91
CA PRO A 111 2.31 -28.80 8.38
C PRO A 111 2.28 -27.59 7.44
N ILE A 112 3.40 -26.88 7.38
CA ILE A 112 3.66 -25.76 6.45
C ILE A 112 4.97 -26.04 5.70
N PRO A 113 5.20 -25.48 4.50
CA PRO A 113 6.43 -25.74 3.77
C PRO A 113 7.66 -25.17 4.48
N ASP A 114 8.81 -25.79 4.29
CA ASP A 114 10.12 -25.20 4.62
C ASP A 114 10.70 -24.60 3.34
N VAL A 115 10.67 -23.26 3.26
CA VAL A 115 11.11 -22.54 2.06
C VAL A 115 12.62 -22.64 1.86
N ALA A 116 13.41 -22.73 2.93
CA ALA A 116 14.87 -22.84 2.80
C ALA A 116 15.27 -24.22 2.27
N LEU A 117 14.61 -25.26 2.76
CA LEU A 117 14.90 -26.65 2.41
C LEU A 117 14.10 -27.14 1.19
N HIS A 118 13.20 -26.32 0.64
CA HIS A 118 12.29 -26.67 -0.45
C HIS A 118 11.45 -27.93 -0.14
N LEU A 119 10.97 -28.04 1.10
CA LEU A 119 10.13 -29.14 1.56
C LEU A 119 8.66 -28.71 1.61
N GLU A 120 7.77 -29.52 1.03
CA GLU A 120 6.32 -29.22 1.00
C GLU A 120 5.67 -29.33 2.39
N HIS A 121 6.19 -30.21 3.24
CA HIS A 121 5.66 -30.48 4.56
C HIS A 121 6.74 -30.38 5.64
N SER A 122 6.56 -29.46 6.57
CA SER A 122 7.42 -29.23 7.72
C SER A 122 6.62 -28.66 8.90
N PHE A 123 7.26 -28.53 10.06
CA PHE A 123 6.74 -27.79 11.22
C PHE A 123 7.65 -26.60 11.57
N ASN A 124 8.30 -26.01 10.55
CA ASN A 124 9.21 -24.89 10.73
C ASN A 124 8.44 -23.55 10.88
N TYR A 125 8.00 -23.24 12.10
CA TYR A 125 7.26 -22.01 12.41
C TYR A 125 8.16 -20.80 12.72
N THR A 126 9.42 -20.82 12.29
CA THR A 126 10.31 -19.68 12.52
C THR A 126 9.81 -18.43 11.77
N PRO A 127 9.96 -17.22 12.33
CA PRO A 127 9.48 -15.99 11.68
C PRO A 127 9.97 -15.82 10.24
N ALA A 128 11.24 -16.15 9.95
CA ALA A 128 11.78 -16.09 8.60
C ALA A 128 11.04 -17.00 7.63
N ASN A 129 10.72 -18.24 8.03
CA ASN A 129 9.97 -19.16 7.18
C ASN A 129 8.54 -18.67 6.95
N LEU A 130 7.86 -18.22 8.01
CA LEU A 130 6.50 -17.67 7.90
C LEU A 130 6.44 -16.47 6.95
N LEU A 131 7.37 -15.54 7.07
CA LEU A 131 7.46 -14.37 6.19
C LEU A 131 7.78 -14.78 4.75
N ALA A 132 8.67 -15.76 4.55
CA ALA A 132 9.00 -16.26 3.22
C ALA A 132 7.81 -16.97 2.55
N ILE A 133 6.95 -17.65 3.30
CA ILE A 133 5.71 -18.22 2.77
C ILE A 133 4.73 -17.10 2.38
N ILE A 134 4.55 -16.12 3.26
CA ILE A 134 3.57 -15.04 3.06
C ILE A 134 4.00 -14.14 1.90
N PHE A 135 5.22 -13.63 1.91
CA PHE A 135 5.74 -12.71 0.89
C PHE A 135 6.25 -13.41 -0.37
N GLY A 136 6.56 -14.70 -0.29
CA GLY A 136 6.88 -15.53 -1.44
C GLY A 136 5.67 -16.17 -2.09
N ASN A 137 4.45 -15.69 -1.84
CA ASN A 137 3.20 -16.31 -2.31
C ASN A 137 3.06 -16.40 -3.84
N GLY A 138 3.93 -15.74 -4.60
CA GLY A 138 4.03 -15.84 -6.06
C GLY A 138 4.98 -16.92 -6.57
N GLU A 139 5.77 -17.55 -5.69
CA GLU A 139 6.65 -18.67 -6.01
C GLU A 139 5.89 -20.01 -5.97
N GLU A 140 6.37 -21.01 -6.70
CA GLU A 140 5.60 -22.25 -6.94
C GLU A 140 5.28 -23.03 -5.67
N LEU A 141 6.26 -23.29 -4.81
CA LEU A 141 6.08 -24.05 -3.56
C LEU A 141 5.05 -23.37 -2.64
N GLN A 142 5.22 -22.07 -2.44
CA GLN A 142 4.38 -21.25 -1.55
C GLN A 142 2.98 -21.08 -2.14
N SER A 143 2.87 -20.76 -3.43
CA SER A 143 1.57 -20.56 -4.09
C SER A 143 0.73 -21.84 -4.10
N ARG A 144 1.34 -23.01 -4.36
CA ARG A 144 0.67 -24.31 -4.29
C ARG A 144 0.22 -24.63 -2.86
N PHE A 145 1.06 -24.40 -1.86
CA PHE A 145 0.67 -24.57 -0.45
C PHE A 145 -0.50 -23.66 -0.06
N LEU A 146 -0.46 -22.39 -0.47
CA LEU A 146 -1.44 -21.38 -0.07
C LEU A 146 -2.77 -21.53 -0.79
N PHE A 147 -2.75 -21.88 -2.08
CA PHE A 147 -3.93 -21.78 -2.94
C PHE A 147 -4.32 -23.10 -3.64
N GLY A 148 -3.53 -24.16 -3.50
CA GLY A 148 -3.79 -25.47 -4.12
C GLY A 148 -4.00 -25.34 -5.63
N ASP A 149 -5.10 -25.89 -6.13
CA ASP A 149 -5.48 -25.84 -7.55
C ASP A 149 -5.72 -24.41 -8.07
N PHE A 150 -5.94 -23.44 -7.18
CA PHE A 150 -6.10 -22.04 -7.57
C PHE A 150 -4.75 -21.31 -7.79
N ALA A 151 -3.63 -21.94 -7.43
CA ALA A 151 -2.30 -21.32 -7.53
C ALA A 151 -1.97 -20.75 -8.93
N PRO A 152 -2.26 -21.43 -10.07
CA PRO A 152 -1.98 -20.88 -11.40
C PRO A 152 -2.75 -19.59 -11.68
N TYR A 153 -4.00 -19.49 -11.22
CA TYR A 153 -4.81 -18.28 -11.40
C TYR A 153 -4.31 -17.14 -10.51
N PHE A 154 -3.97 -17.43 -9.26
CA PHE A 154 -3.37 -16.45 -8.36
C PHE A 154 -2.06 -15.89 -8.93
N VAL A 155 -1.17 -16.76 -9.38
CA VAL A 155 0.10 -16.37 -10.01
C VAL A 155 -0.14 -15.54 -11.28
N GLY A 156 -1.11 -15.93 -12.12
CA GLY A 156 -1.47 -15.18 -13.32
C GLY A 156 -2.01 -13.77 -13.03
N ILE A 157 -2.90 -13.62 -12.04
CA ILE A 157 -3.44 -12.33 -11.62
C ILE A 157 -2.34 -11.45 -11.03
N THR A 158 -1.47 -12.01 -10.19
CA THR A 158 -0.39 -11.26 -9.55
C THR A 158 0.70 -10.87 -10.54
N TRP A 159 0.91 -11.61 -11.63
CA TRP A 159 1.78 -11.15 -12.73
C TRP A 159 1.30 -9.83 -13.34
N VAL A 160 -0.01 -9.68 -13.54
CA VAL A 160 -0.59 -8.41 -13.99
C VAL A 160 -0.31 -7.32 -12.96
N ALA A 161 -0.50 -7.60 -11.67
CA ALA A 161 -0.19 -6.66 -10.59
C ALA A 161 1.28 -6.22 -10.60
N VAL A 162 2.23 -7.15 -10.76
CA VAL A 162 3.67 -6.85 -10.86
C VAL A 162 3.98 -5.91 -12.02
N ILE A 163 3.39 -6.11 -13.21
CA ILE A 163 3.56 -5.21 -14.36
C ILE A 163 3.09 -3.79 -14.00
N PHE A 164 1.90 -3.67 -13.41
CA PHE A 164 1.39 -2.38 -12.92
C PHE A 164 2.30 -1.78 -11.84
N ALA A 165 2.90 -2.61 -10.98
CA ALA A 165 3.82 -2.18 -9.93
C ALA A 165 5.07 -1.55 -10.53
N VAL A 166 5.71 -2.23 -11.49
CA VAL A 166 6.91 -1.76 -12.18
C VAL A 166 6.62 -0.43 -12.90
N ILE A 167 5.59 -0.41 -13.76
CA ILE A 167 5.24 0.79 -14.53
C ILE A 167 4.86 1.95 -13.60
N GLY A 168 4.01 1.68 -12.62
CA GLY A 168 3.53 2.67 -11.66
C GLY A 168 4.66 3.27 -10.84
N ASN A 169 5.56 2.43 -10.33
CA ASN A 169 6.66 2.86 -9.49
C ASN A 169 7.75 3.60 -10.30
N LEU A 170 8.02 3.19 -11.54
CA LEU A 170 8.91 3.95 -12.44
C LEU A 170 8.41 5.37 -12.69
N HIS A 171 7.10 5.54 -12.94
CA HIS A 171 6.49 6.87 -13.10
C HIS A 171 6.63 7.70 -11.81
N LEU A 172 6.34 7.10 -10.66
CA LEU A 172 6.39 7.81 -9.37
C LEU A 172 7.81 8.14 -8.93
N MET A 173 8.79 7.26 -9.19
CA MET A 173 10.21 7.54 -8.99
C MET A 173 10.69 8.64 -9.93
N THR A 174 10.30 8.62 -11.20
CA THR A 174 10.61 9.71 -12.14
C THR A 174 10.10 11.05 -11.61
N VAL A 175 8.86 11.10 -11.12
CA VAL A 175 8.27 12.30 -10.51
C VAL A 175 9.07 12.76 -9.30
N LEU A 176 9.53 11.86 -8.43
CA LEU A 176 10.32 12.23 -7.25
C LEU A 176 11.73 12.72 -7.61
N LEU A 177 12.41 12.03 -8.53
CA LEU A 177 13.77 12.38 -8.97
C LEU A 177 13.80 13.73 -9.70
N ARG A 178 12.77 14.01 -10.50
CA ARG A 178 12.60 15.31 -11.18
C ARG A 178 12.03 16.42 -10.29
N ARG A 179 11.83 16.17 -8.99
CA ARG A 179 11.24 17.12 -8.02
C ARG A 179 9.83 17.60 -8.41
N TRP A 180 9.06 16.72 -9.07
CA TRP A 180 7.71 17.00 -9.55
C TRP A 180 6.61 16.57 -8.55
N SER A 181 6.97 16.11 -7.34
CA SER A 181 5.96 15.78 -6.32
C SER A 181 5.27 17.06 -5.85
N GLY A 182 3.97 17.16 -6.12
CA GLY A 182 3.16 18.37 -5.86
C GLY A 182 3.33 19.48 -6.90
N ALA A 183 4.08 19.22 -7.99
CA ALA A 183 4.23 20.18 -9.08
C ALA A 183 2.98 20.21 -9.97
N VAL A 184 2.63 21.40 -10.45
CA VAL A 184 1.70 21.59 -11.57
C VAL A 184 2.54 21.81 -12.83
N VAL A 185 2.58 20.79 -13.68
CA VAL A 185 3.39 20.76 -14.92
C VAL A 185 2.57 20.96 -16.19
N SER A 186 1.25 20.84 -16.09
CA SER A 186 0.29 21.03 -17.19
C SER A 186 -0.97 21.74 -16.73
N ASP A 187 -1.75 22.24 -17.70
CA ASP A 187 -2.96 23.01 -17.43
C ASP A 187 -4.06 22.14 -16.83
N ILE A 188 -4.68 22.64 -15.76
CA ILE A 188 -5.71 21.92 -14.99
C ILE A 188 -7.11 22.28 -15.51
N ASP A 189 -7.36 23.56 -15.64
CA ASP A 189 -8.60 24.16 -16.10
C ASP A 189 -8.34 25.50 -16.82
N PRO A 190 -9.32 26.05 -17.56
CA PRO A 190 -9.16 27.32 -18.25
C PRO A 190 -8.74 28.49 -17.33
N PRO A 191 -9.30 28.62 -16.10
CA PRO A 191 -8.87 29.66 -15.16
C PRO A 191 -7.41 29.56 -14.70
N ALA A 192 -6.85 28.36 -14.58
CA ALA A 192 -5.44 28.15 -14.21
C ALA A 192 -4.53 27.88 -15.42
N HIS A 193 -4.90 28.33 -16.62
CA HIS A 193 -4.07 28.14 -17.82
C HIS A 193 -2.67 28.78 -17.62
N ARG A 194 -1.63 28.02 -18.00
CA ARG A 194 -0.19 28.36 -17.87
C ARG A 194 0.32 28.54 -16.45
N ILE A 195 -0.50 28.33 -15.41
CA ILE A 195 0.01 28.31 -14.04
C ILE A 195 0.86 27.06 -13.85
N ARG A 196 2.12 27.25 -13.49
CA ARG A 196 3.07 26.18 -13.16
C ARG A 196 3.60 26.40 -11.77
N THR A 197 3.65 25.34 -10.98
CA THR A 197 4.19 25.40 -9.63
C THR A 197 5.29 24.36 -9.48
N PRO A 198 6.45 24.75 -8.92
CA PRO A 198 7.52 23.80 -8.67
C PRO A 198 7.09 22.82 -7.58
N GLY A 199 7.46 21.56 -7.76
CA GLY A 199 7.27 20.53 -6.75
C GLY A 199 8.42 20.50 -5.75
N ARG A 200 8.39 19.48 -4.87
CA ARG A 200 9.44 19.21 -3.89
C ARG A 200 9.91 17.77 -3.99
N ARG A 201 11.03 17.46 -3.35
CA ARG A 201 11.51 16.08 -3.15
C ARG A 201 11.49 15.74 -1.66
N PRO A 202 10.31 15.38 -1.12
CA PRO A 202 10.18 15.11 0.30
C PRO A 202 10.89 13.78 0.64
N PHE A 203 11.78 13.83 1.64
CA PHE A 203 12.71 12.73 1.95
C PHE A 203 11.98 11.46 2.39
N ASP A 204 10.93 11.59 3.19
CA ASP A 204 10.05 10.49 3.61
C ASP A 204 9.48 9.71 2.42
N ARG A 205 9.01 10.40 1.37
CA ARG A 205 8.50 9.74 0.16
C ARG A 205 9.59 9.12 -0.67
N VAL A 206 10.79 9.71 -0.70
CA VAL A 206 11.93 9.12 -1.40
C VAL A 206 12.31 7.80 -0.74
N LEU A 207 12.52 7.80 0.58
CA LEU A 207 12.89 6.60 1.33
C LEU A 207 11.86 5.48 1.14
N ILE A 208 10.58 5.76 1.40
CA ILE A 208 9.52 4.76 1.29
C ILE A 208 9.36 4.27 -0.15
N ARG A 209 9.39 5.16 -1.15
CA ARG A 209 9.26 4.76 -2.54
C ARG A 209 10.43 3.90 -3.00
N THR A 210 11.65 4.21 -2.57
CA THR A 210 12.83 3.38 -2.85
C THR A 210 12.70 1.99 -2.24
N ILE A 211 12.24 1.86 -1.00
CA ILE A 211 12.01 0.54 -0.38
C ILE A 211 10.98 -0.26 -1.19
N ILE A 212 9.84 0.35 -1.54
CA ILE A 212 8.79 -0.29 -2.36
C ILE A 212 9.36 -0.67 -3.74
N PHE A 213 10.19 0.18 -4.35
CA PHE A 213 10.83 -0.12 -5.63
C PHE A 213 11.71 -1.38 -5.50
N CYS A 214 12.54 -1.47 -4.45
CA CYS A 214 13.32 -2.66 -4.18
C CYS A 214 12.46 -3.90 -3.95
N ILE A 215 11.35 -3.79 -3.20
CA ILE A 215 10.40 -4.89 -2.99
C ILE A 215 9.90 -5.46 -4.32
N ILE A 216 9.41 -4.60 -5.22
CA ILE A 216 8.91 -5.01 -6.54
C ILE A 216 10.00 -5.76 -7.33
N TRP A 217 11.23 -5.26 -7.32
CA TRP A 217 12.33 -5.94 -8.01
C TRP A 217 12.69 -7.27 -7.37
N THR A 218 12.77 -7.33 -6.03
CA THR A 218 13.03 -8.61 -5.35
C THR A 218 11.93 -9.63 -5.58
N GLU A 219 10.67 -9.18 -5.71
CA GLU A 219 9.55 -10.03 -6.06
C GLU A 219 9.64 -10.54 -7.50
N LEU A 220 9.95 -9.65 -8.45
CA LEU A 220 10.15 -10.01 -9.85
C LEU A 220 11.29 -11.03 -10.01
N LEU A 221 12.41 -10.81 -9.33
CA LEU A 221 13.55 -11.73 -9.34
C LEU A 221 13.22 -13.08 -8.71
N ALA A 222 12.38 -13.11 -7.65
CA ALA A 222 11.90 -14.35 -7.05
C ALA A 222 11.01 -15.14 -8.02
N ARG A 223 10.01 -14.48 -8.61
CA ARG A 223 9.05 -15.09 -9.54
C ARG A 223 9.71 -15.62 -10.81
N LEU A 224 10.75 -14.94 -11.30
CA LEU A 224 11.55 -15.39 -12.44
C LEU A 224 12.62 -16.43 -12.06
N GLN A 225 12.72 -16.80 -10.78
CA GLN A 225 13.69 -17.75 -10.24
C GLN A 225 15.16 -17.38 -10.56
N LEU A 226 15.45 -16.08 -10.68
CA LEU A 226 16.77 -15.59 -11.10
C LEU A 226 17.79 -15.54 -9.95
N VAL A 227 17.32 -15.32 -8.72
CA VAL A 227 18.18 -15.17 -7.55
C VAL A 227 17.64 -16.04 -6.41
N PRO A 228 18.28 -17.19 -6.12
CA PRO A 228 17.85 -18.07 -5.03
C PRO A 228 17.85 -17.35 -3.68
N GLY A 229 16.78 -17.52 -2.89
CA GLY A 229 16.66 -16.95 -1.55
C GLY A 229 16.39 -15.44 -1.51
N ILE A 230 16.14 -14.79 -2.65
CA ILE A 230 15.80 -13.35 -2.69
C ILE A 230 14.49 -13.02 -1.95
N VAL A 231 13.61 -14.01 -1.76
CA VAL A 231 12.38 -13.89 -0.94
C VAL A 231 12.68 -13.46 0.50
N TYR A 232 13.82 -13.83 1.07
CA TYR A 232 14.22 -13.38 2.41
C TYR A 232 14.63 -11.91 2.41
N VAL A 233 15.22 -11.40 1.33
CA VAL A 233 15.48 -9.96 1.16
C VAL A 233 14.17 -9.21 0.97
N HIS A 234 13.26 -9.72 0.14
CA HIS A 234 11.92 -9.17 -0.03
C HIS A 234 11.21 -9.08 1.34
N SER A 235 11.23 -10.16 2.13
CA SER A 235 10.62 -10.23 3.46
C SER A 235 11.21 -9.19 4.42
N LEU A 236 12.53 -8.96 4.37
CA LEU A 236 13.20 -7.95 5.19
C LEU A 236 12.77 -6.53 4.81
N LEU A 237 12.66 -6.25 3.51
CA LEU A 237 12.15 -4.97 3.01
C LEU A 237 10.67 -4.77 3.38
N GLY A 238 9.87 -5.83 3.32
CA GLY A 238 8.50 -5.86 3.81
C GLY A 238 8.41 -5.48 5.29
N LEU A 239 9.19 -6.14 6.15
CA LEU A 239 9.29 -5.80 7.58
C LEU A 239 9.70 -4.34 7.83
N ALA A 240 10.63 -3.82 7.03
CA ALA A 240 11.02 -2.42 7.12
C ALA A 240 9.83 -1.49 6.84
N LEU A 241 9.03 -1.76 5.80
CA LEU A 241 7.81 -0.99 5.55
C LEU A 241 6.78 -1.14 6.66
N PHE A 242 6.55 -2.35 7.19
CA PHE A 242 5.66 -2.56 8.33
C PHE A 242 6.09 -1.71 9.53
N THR A 243 7.39 -1.71 9.85
CA THR A 243 7.95 -0.91 10.94
C THR A 243 7.72 0.59 10.73
N LEU A 244 7.88 1.07 9.49
CA LEU A 244 7.73 2.49 9.13
C LEU A 244 6.27 2.93 8.92
N LEU A 245 5.35 2.00 8.68
CA LEU A 245 3.95 2.27 8.35
C LEU A 245 3.27 3.24 9.32
N PRO A 246 3.31 3.05 10.66
CA PRO A 246 2.64 3.96 11.60
C PRO A 246 3.29 5.35 11.68
N PHE A 247 4.51 5.53 11.19
CA PHE A 247 5.25 6.79 11.31
C PHE A 247 5.29 7.60 10.01
N THR A 248 4.76 7.05 8.91
CA THR A 248 4.85 7.67 7.58
C THR A 248 3.47 8.01 7.02
N TYR A 249 3.46 8.51 5.78
CA TYR A 249 2.23 8.76 5.04
C TYR A 249 1.47 7.46 4.75
N LEU A 250 2.12 6.28 4.78
CA LEU A 250 1.50 4.98 4.50
C LEU A 250 0.36 4.60 5.45
N PHE A 251 0.34 5.16 6.66
CA PHE A 251 -0.73 4.91 7.62
C PHE A 251 -2.13 5.26 7.08
N HIS A 252 -2.23 6.09 6.03
CA HIS A 252 -3.50 6.35 5.34
C HIS A 252 -4.20 5.06 4.91
N MET A 253 -3.49 3.98 4.60
CA MET A 253 -4.07 2.69 4.25
C MET A 253 -4.95 2.11 5.38
N VAL A 254 -4.61 2.35 6.64
CA VAL A 254 -5.32 1.81 7.81
C VAL A 254 -6.64 2.53 8.06
N TYR A 255 -6.68 3.86 7.88
CA TYR A 255 -7.87 4.67 8.16
C TYR A 255 -8.60 5.14 6.90
N ASN A 256 -8.20 4.69 5.70
CA ASN A 256 -8.76 5.16 4.43
C ASN A 256 -10.28 4.97 4.37
N PHE A 257 -10.78 3.83 4.84
CA PHE A 257 -12.23 3.56 4.88
C PHE A 257 -12.99 4.59 5.72
N LEU A 258 -12.45 4.95 6.89
CA LEU A 258 -13.02 5.99 7.74
C LEU A 258 -12.90 7.37 7.08
N ALA A 259 -11.75 7.68 6.48
CA ALA A 259 -11.54 8.93 5.77
C ALA A 259 -12.53 9.11 4.62
N VAL A 260 -12.73 8.07 3.80
CA VAL A 260 -13.74 8.04 2.72
C VAL A 260 -15.14 8.21 3.30
N PHE A 261 -15.51 7.46 4.35
CA PHE A 261 -16.82 7.58 4.98
C PHE A 261 -17.11 9.02 5.46
N TYR A 262 -16.18 9.63 6.22
CA TYR A 262 -16.34 11.00 6.70
C TYR A 262 -16.29 12.03 5.57
N ALA A 263 -15.45 11.84 4.56
CA ALA A 263 -15.39 12.68 3.36
C ALA A 263 -16.71 12.62 2.57
N THR A 264 -17.30 11.44 2.40
CA THR A 264 -18.61 11.25 1.76
C THR A 264 -19.70 11.97 2.55
N ARG A 265 -19.75 11.80 3.87
CA ARG A 265 -20.71 12.53 4.72
C ARG A 265 -20.53 14.05 4.65
N ARG A 266 -19.28 14.52 4.64
CA ARG A 266 -18.92 15.94 4.45
C ARG A 266 -19.43 16.45 3.11
N ARG A 267 -19.24 15.68 2.03
CA ARG A 267 -19.70 16.05 0.70
C ARG A 267 -21.23 16.10 0.59
N MET A 268 -21.94 15.15 1.21
CA MET A 268 -23.41 15.18 1.33
C MET A 268 -23.89 16.43 2.09
N ALA A 269 -23.14 16.85 3.12
CA ALA A 269 -23.39 18.06 3.89
C ALA A 269 -22.91 19.36 3.22
N ARG A 270 -22.61 19.32 1.90
CA ARG A 270 -22.14 20.48 1.10
C ARG A 270 -20.81 21.07 1.58
N THR A 271 -19.94 20.25 2.15
CA THR A 271 -18.55 20.66 2.42
C THR A 271 -17.62 20.02 1.41
N ILE A 272 -16.60 20.77 0.98
CA ILE A 272 -15.55 20.21 0.12
C ILE A 272 -14.67 19.33 1.00
N ALA A 273 -14.55 18.06 0.60
CA ALA A 273 -13.82 17.03 1.32
C ALA A 273 -12.32 17.24 1.16
#